data_AF-A0A841DJD9-F1
#
_entry.id   AF-A0A841DJD9-F1
#
_cell.length_a   1.000
_cell.length_b   1.000
_cell.length_c   1.000
_cell.angle_alpha   90.00
_cell.angle_beta   90.00
_cell.angle_gamma   90.00
#
_symmetry.space_group_name_H-M   'P 1'
#
loop_
_entity.id
_entity.type
_entity.pdbx_description
1 polymer ?
#
loop_
_entity_poly.entity_id
_entity_poly.type
_entity_poly.pdbx_seq_one_letter_code
_entity_poly.pdbx_strand_id
1 'polypeptide(L)'
;MTFESLSPTWTDHPLTDPELTTNVIDLMLSPGDRHHGTLAVILCTPTNHYQATLTIALPPTYLTEHPPPPKSPPLHPTDHPSAQPTNSPPEHPSDRPLDQPPAQPTERLAKRLLGNSAERSTTRNPAERSTGPAIGVAGTTPDHTRKTPSSVPFQRPTTTCGSRCEHGRHTHATPPADVCSTALSAIIPAVRTAPGTGLILALGRSGPPRWPDLDDQWAKAAIAICQAADIRLLGFYVATQTAIYQPAASEPLAA
;
A
#
# COMPACT_ATOMS: atom_id res chain seq x y z
N MET A 1 3.47 -14.99 -7.47
CA MET A 1 2.56 -16.14 -7.59
C MET A 1 1.54 -15.79 -8.68
N THR A 2 0.53 -16.61 -8.96
CA THR A 2 -0.53 -16.25 -9.90
C THR A 2 -1.83 -15.96 -9.14
N PHE A 3 -2.49 -14.88 -9.55
CA PHE A 3 -3.77 -14.36 -9.05
C PHE A 3 -4.92 -15.39 -8.98
N GLU A 4 -4.81 -16.50 -9.70
CA GLU A 4 -5.87 -17.47 -9.98
C GLU A 4 -6.31 -18.34 -8.79
N SER A 5 -5.67 -18.24 -7.62
CA SER A 5 -5.86 -19.20 -6.51
C SER A 5 -6.83 -18.76 -5.39
N LEU A 6 -7.51 -17.61 -5.50
CA LEU A 6 -8.49 -17.18 -4.50
C LEU A 6 -9.90 -17.71 -4.82
N SER A 7 -10.50 -18.44 -3.87
CA SER A 7 -11.92 -18.84 -3.92
C SER A 7 -12.83 -17.61 -4.07
N PRO A 8 -13.95 -17.65 -4.83
CA PRO A 8 -14.93 -16.55 -4.86
C PRO A 8 -15.46 -16.13 -3.49
N THR A 9 -15.37 -17.00 -2.48
CA THR A 9 -15.76 -16.76 -1.08
C THR A 9 -14.62 -16.28 -0.19
N TRP A 10 -13.45 -15.89 -0.73
CA TRP A 10 -12.26 -15.56 0.07
C TRP A 10 -12.50 -14.45 1.12
N THR A 11 -13.43 -13.53 0.85
CA THR A 11 -13.86 -12.46 1.77
C THR A 11 -14.62 -12.97 2.99
N ASP A 12 -15.24 -14.16 2.90
CA ASP A 12 -16.00 -14.83 3.95
C ASP A 12 -15.09 -15.66 4.89
N HIS A 13 -13.76 -15.59 4.68
CA HIS A 13 -12.76 -16.19 5.55
C HIS A 13 -11.98 -15.11 6.31
N PRO A 14 -11.60 -15.37 7.58
CA PRO A 14 -10.78 -14.43 8.34
C PRO A 14 -9.34 -14.41 7.81
N LEU A 15 -8.79 -13.20 7.65
CA LEU A 15 -7.38 -12.96 7.27
C LEU A 15 -6.43 -13.16 8.47
N THR A 16 -6.64 -14.24 9.23
CA THR A 16 -5.74 -14.75 10.27
C THR A 16 -4.85 -15.88 9.76
N ASP A 17 -5.25 -16.54 8.67
CA ASP A 17 -4.40 -17.49 7.97
C ASP A 17 -3.35 -16.73 7.16
N PRO A 18 -2.03 -16.95 7.39
CA PRO A 18 -0.98 -16.30 6.62
C PRO A 18 -1.00 -16.69 5.15
N GLU A 19 -1.40 -17.91 4.76
CA GLU A 19 -1.44 -18.32 3.35
C GLU A 19 -2.50 -17.53 2.59
N LEU A 20 -3.76 -17.55 3.06
CA LEU A 20 -4.82 -16.69 2.54
C LEU A 20 -4.40 -15.21 2.52
N THR A 21 -3.78 -14.71 3.57
CA THR A 21 -3.35 -13.31 3.67
C THR A 21 -2.30 -12.96 2.61
N THR A 22 -1.30 -13.82 2.36
CA THR A 22 -0.32 -13.59 1.29
C THR A 22 -0.97 -13.60 -0.10
N ASN A 23 -1.95 -14.46 -0.36
CA ASN A 23 -2.71 -14.46 -1.61
C ASN A 23 -3.54 -13.18 -1.80
N VAL A 24 -4.17 -12.67 -0.73
CA VAL A 24 -4.90 -11.38 -0.76
C VAL A 24 -3.93 -10.22 -0.99
N ILE A 25 -2.72 -10.25 -0.45
CA ILE A 25 -1.70 -9.22 -0.72
C ILE A 25 -1.17 -9.32 -2.16
N ASP A 26 -1.01 -10.53 -2.72
CA ASP A 26 -0.61 -10.73 -4.14
C ASP A 26 -1.66 -10.14 -5.09
N LEU A 27 -2.95 -10.29 -4.74
CA LEU A 27 -4.11 -9.66 -5.39
C LEU A 27 -4.10 -8.12 -5.26
N MET A 28 -3.86 -7.57 -4.07
CA MET A 28 -4.03 -6.14 -3.78
C MET A 28 -2.83 -5.27 -4.18
N LEU A 29 -1.62 -5.84 -4.26
CA LEU A 29 -0.42 -5.13 -4.71
C LEU A 29 0.03 -5.66 -6.07
N SER A 30 -0.27 -4.92 -7.14
CA SER A 30 0.15 -5.29 -8.49
C SER A 30 1.69 -5.30 -8.61
N PRO A 31 2.27 -5.93 -9.65
CA PRO A 31 3.71 -5.81 -9.94
C PRO A 31 4.16 -4.35 -10.09
N GLY A 32 3.27 -3.46 -10.56
CA GLY A 32 3.52 -2.02 -10.65
C GLY A 32 3.62 -1.35 -9.27
N ASP A 33 2.70 -1.67 -8.34
CA ASP A 33 2.72 -1.15 -6.97
C ASP A 33 4.01 -1.54 -6.24
N ARG A 34 4.42 -2.81 -6.38
CA ARG A 34 5.67 -3.30 -5.82
C ARG A 34 6.87 -2.58 -6.41
N HIS A 35 6.89 -2.35 -7.73
CA HIS A 35 8.00 -1.64 -8.37
C HIS A 35 8.14 -0.18 -7.91
N HIS A 36 7.03 0.55 -7.77
CA HIS A 36 7.04 2.00 -7.48
C HIS A 36 7.15 2.33 -5.98
N GLY A 37 6.75 1.41 -5.10
CA GLY A 37 6.65 1.68 -3.67
C GLY A 37 5.23 2.07 -3.29
N THR A 38 4.48 1.12 -2.75
CA THR A 38 3.09 1.31 -2.32
C THR A 38 2.90 0.69 -0.95
N LEU A 39 2.36 1.45 0.00
CA LEU A 39 1.82 0.90 1.24
C LEU A 39 0.33 0.58 1.03
N ALA A 40 -0.03 -0.70 1.02
CA ALA A 40 -1.41 -1.13 1.11
C ALA A 40 -1.84 -1.26 2.57
N VAL A 41 -3.04 -0.74 2.87
CA VAL A 41 -3.70 -0.84 4.17
C VAL A 41 -5.03 -1.55 3.96
N ILE A 42 -5.12 -2.79 4.44
CA ILE A 42 -6.31 -3.61 4.37
C ILE A 42 -7.07 -3.45 5.68
N LEU A 43 -8.30 -2.95 5.59
CA LEU A 43 -9.23 -2.86 6.71
C LEU A 43 -9.93 -4.21 6.89
N CYS A 44 -9.97 -4.69 8.13
CA CYS A 44 -10.62 -5.92 8.51
C CYS A 44 -11.72 -5.68 9.55
N THR A 45 -12.80 -6.46 9.48
CA THR A 45 -13.87 -6.44 10.49
C THR A 45 -13.34 -6.86 11.88
N PRO A 46 -14.13 -6.68 12.97
CA PRO A 46 -13.79 -7.24 14.28
C PRO A 46 -13.54 -8.76 14.27
N THR A 47 -14.17 -9.49 13.34
CA THR A 47 -13.95 -10.93 13.11
C THR A 47 -12.82 -11.23 12.11
N ASN A 48 -11.98 -10.26 11.77
CA ASN A 48 -10.82 -10.36 10.88
C ASN A 48 -11.13 -10.62 9.40
N HIS A 49 -12.36 -10.42 8.96
CA HIS A 49 -12.74 -10.60 7.55
C HIS A 49 -12.39 -9.35 6.74
N TYR A 50 -12.09 -9.51 5.45
CA TYR A 50 -11.81 -8.40 4.56
C TYR A 50 -12.97 -7.39 4.51
N GLN A 51 -12.66 -6.09 4.58
CA GLN A 51 -13.64 -5.01 4.45
C GLN A 51 -13.30 -4.03 3.31
N ALA A 52 -12.05 -3.57 3.22
CA ALA A 52 -11.60 -2.65 2.18
C ALA A 52 -10.07 -2.63 2.07
N THR A 53 -9.55 -2.10 0.95
CA THR A 53 -8.12 -1.78 0.77
C THR A 53 -7.95 -0.30 0.44
N LEU A 54 -6.94 0.32 1.02
CA LEU A 54 -6.43 1.64 0.66
C LEU A 54 -4.99 1.48 0.18
N THR A 55 -4.63 2.03 -0.98
CA THR A 55 -3.25 2.04 -1.49
C THR A 55 -2.68 3.44 -1.42
N ILE A 56 -1.47 3.57 -0.84
CA ILE A 56 -0.75 4.83 -0.70
C ILE A 56 0.57 4.70 -1.46
N ALA A 57 0.73 5.47 -2.54
CA ALA A 57 2.01 5.58 -3.23
C ALA A 57 3.04 6.25 -2.31
N LEU A 58 4.18 5.61 -2.13
CA LEU A 58 5.31 6.12 -1.35
C LEU A 58 6.26 6.90 -2.26
N PRO A 59 6.87 8.00 -1.78
CA PRO A 59 7.89 8.71 -2.57
C PRO A 59 9.10 7.81 -2.90
N PRO A 60 9.69 7.92 -4.11
CA PRO A 60 10.74 7.02 -4.59
C PRO A 60 12.04 7.08 -3.78
N THR A 61 12.24 8.17 -3.02
CA THR A 61 13.37 8.35 -2.09
C THR A 61 13.44 7.28 -1.00
N TYR A 62 12.35 6.56 -0.72
CA TYR A 62 12.28 5.58 0.38
C TYR A 62 12.66 4.15 0.00
N LEU A 63 12.69 3.82 -1.29
CA LEU A 63 13.10 2.50 -1.77
C LEU A 63 14.56 2.47 -2.21
N THR A 64 15.25 3.60 -2.17
CA THR A 64 16.59 3.78 -2.74
C THR A 64 17.66 3.79 -1.65
N GLU A 65 17.71 2.76 -0.80
CA GLU A 65 18.97 2.39 -0.12
C GLU A 65 19.88 1.61 -1.08
N HIS A 66 20.12 2.14 -2.28
CA HIS A 66 21.35 1.76 -2.95
C HIS A 66 22.46 2.51 -2.21
N PRO A 67 23.38 1.85 -1.47
CA PRO A 67 24.60 2.53 -1.07
C PRO A 67 25.21 3.09 -2.37
N PRO A 68 25.66 4.37 -2.39
CA PRO A 68 26.18 4.96 -3.61
C PRO A 68 27.25 4.02 -4.16
N PRO A 69 27.20 3.68 -5.47
CA PRO A 69 28.09 2.67 -6.04
C PRO A 69 29.52 3.03 -5.61
N PRO A 70 30.29 2.08 -5.05
CA PRO A 70 31.57 2.37 -4.42
C PRO A 70 32.38 3.16 -5.43
N LYS A 71 32.71 4.42 -5.07
CA LYS A 71 33.30 5.40 -5.99
C LYS A 71 34.38 4.68 -6.78
N SER A 72 34.15 4.49 -8.08
CA SER A 72 35.08 3.74 -8.93
C SER A 72 36.48 4.26 -8.64
N PRO A 73 37.43 3.40 -8.24
CA PRO A 73 38.78 3.87 -7.92
C PRO A 73 39.24 4.72 -9.10
N PRO A 74 39.76 5.94 -8.86
CA PRO A 74 39.99 6.91 -9.92
C PRO A 74 40.77 6.22 -11.03
N LEU A 75 40.18 6.19 -12.23
CA LEU A 75 40.73 5.48 -13.38
C LEU A 75 42.15 6.00 -13.61
N HIS A 76 43.12 5.24 -13.11
CA HIS A 76 44.51 5.51 -13.37
C HIS A 76 44.67 5.42 -14.88
N PRO A 77 45.23 6.43 -15.57
CA PRO A 77 45.46 6.34 -16.99
C PRO A 77 46.43 5.19 -17.23
N THR A 78 45.91 4.05 -17.67
CA THR A 78 46.75 2.98 -18.21
C THR A 78 47.23 3.48 -19.56
N ASP A 79 48.44 4.02 -19.60
CA ASP A 79 49.20 4.29 -20.82
C ASP A 79 49.39 2.97 -21.58
N HIS A 80 48.41 2.65 -22.41
CA HIS A 80 48.42 1.47 -23.27
C HIS A 80 48.67 1.95 -24.71
N PRO A 81 49.83 1.64 -25.31
CA PRO A 81 50.14 2.15 -26.64
C PRO A 81 49.17 1.60 -27.69
N SER A 82 48.59 2.51 -28.46
CA SER A 82 47.66 2.20 -29.53
C SER A 82 48.39 1.53 -30.70
N ALA A 83 47.94 0.32 -31.06
CA ALA A 83 48.39 -0.40 -32.26
C ALA A 83 47.18 -1.05 -32.94
N GLN A 84 46.42 -0.25 -33.68
CA GLN A 84 45.61 -0.73 -34.81
C GLN A 84 46.56 -0.96 -36.02
N PRO A 85 46.26 -1.86 -36.98
CA PRO A 85 45.20 -1.55 -37.95
C PRO A 85 44.39 -2.73 -38.56
N THR A 86 43.18 -2.39 -39.03
CA THR A 86 42.57 -2.82 -40.32
C THR A 86 42.33 -4.31 -40.64
N ASN A 87 41.05 -4.69 -40.78
CA ASN A 87 40.41 -4.99 -42.09
C ASN A 87 38.88 -5.19 -41.95
N SER A 88 38.15 -5.00 -43.05
CA SER A 88 36.68 -4.81 -43.08
C SER A 88 35.91 -6.08 -43.58
N PRO A 89 34.64 -6.03 -44.07
CA PRO A 89 33.63 -7.03 -43.68
C PRO A 89 33.28 -8.04 -44.80
N PRO A 90 32.26 -8.89 -44.56
CA PRO A 90 31.30 -9.21 -45.60
C PRO A 90 29.86 -8.88 -45.19
N GLU A 91 29.14 -8.18 -46.07
CA GLU A 91 27.69 -8.12 -46.01
C GLU A 91 27.09 -9.47 -46.42
N HIS A 92 25.94 -9.83 -45.84
CA HIS A 92 25.10 -10.88 -46.43
C HIS A 92 23.62 -10.55 -46.23
N PRO A 93 22.83 -10.34 -47.29
CA PRO A 93 21.39 -10.23 -47.19
C PRO A 93 20.78 -11.62 -46.97
N SER A 94 19.66 -11.71 -46.27
CA SER A 94 18.83 -12.92 -46.27
C SER A 94 17.37 -12.53 -46.13
N ASP A 95 16.80 -12.14 -47.26
CA ASP A 95 15.37 -12.31 -47.51
C ASP A 95 14.93 -13.71 -47.10
N ARG A 96 13.89 -13.81 -46.27
CA ARG A 96 13.08 -15.02 -46.19
C ARG A 96 11.59 -14.65 -46.11
N PRO A 97 10.68 -15.37 -46.81
CA PRO A 97 9.39 -14.82 -47.18
C PRO A 97 8.39 -14.64 -46.04
N LEU A 98 7.37 -13.79 -46.32
CA LEU A 98 6.09 -13.88 -45.65
C LEU A 98 5.43 -15.23 -45.94
N ASP A 99 5.25 -16.05 -44.90
CA ASP A 99 4.16 -17.03 -44.85
C ASP A 99 3.11 -16.51 -43.86
N GLN A 100 2.09 -15.85 -44.42
CA GLN A 100 1.00 -15.23 -43.69
C GLN A 100 -0.21 -16.17 -43.71
N PRO A 101 -0.56 -16.87 -42.60
CA PRO A 101 -1.76 -17.67 -42.56
C PRO A 101 -3.02 -16.77 -42.63
N PRO A 102 -4.08 -17.19 -43.35
CA PRO A 102 -5.25 -16.36 -43.62
C PRO A 102 -6.15 -16.16 -42.40
N ALA A 103 -6.91 -15.06 -42.43
CA ALA A 103 -7.91 -14.73 -41.41
C ALA A 103 -9.01 -15.80 -41.26
N GLN A 104 -9.35 -16.12 -40.01
CA GLN A 104 -10.43 -17.02 -39.55
C GLN A 104 -10.98 -16.42 -38.23
N PRO A 105 -12.27 -16.63 -37.87
CA PRO A 105 -13.23 -15.54 -38.07
C PRO A 105 -13.75 -14.87 -36.79
N THR A 106 -14.22 -13.64 -36.96
CA THR A 106 -14.93 -12.81 -35.97
C THR A 106 -16.35 -13.34 -35.68
N GLU A 107 -16.47 -14.57 -35.15
CA GLU A 107 -17.75 -15.28 -34.96
C GLU A 107 -17.89 -15.85 -33.53
N ARG A 108 -17.72 -15.00 -32.49
CA ARG A 108 -18.12 -15.37 -31.12
C ARG A 108 -18.69 -14.24 -30.25
N LEU A 109 -19.09 -13.11 -30.86
CA LEU A 109 -19.70 -11.96 -30.15
C LEU A 109 -21.22 -11.78 -30.42
N ALA A 110 -21.91 -12.82 -30.93
CA ALA A 110 -23.30 -12.69 -31.39
C ALA A 110 -24.28 -13.77 -30.88
N LYS A 111 -24.04 -14.40 -29.72
CA LYS A 111 -24.98 -15.38 -29.09
C LYS A 111 -25.22 -15.21 -27.58
N ARG A 112 -25.11 -13.99 -27.04
CA ARG A 112 -25.43 -13.71 -25.62
C ARG A 112 -26.19 -12.39 -25.35
N LEU A 113 -26.79 -11.77 -26.37
CA LEU A 113 -27.56 -10.52 -26.24
C LEU A 113 -29.07 -10.65 -26.55
N LEU A 114 -29.58 -11.87 -26.75
CA LEU A 114 -31.01 -12.14 -26.92
C LEU A 114 -31.39 -13.38 -26.11
N GLY A 115 -32.21 -13.19 -25.07
CA GLY A 115 -32.76 -14.28 -24.24
C GLY A 115 -32.46 -14.14 -22.75
N ASN A 116 -33.28 -13.35 -22.04
CA ASN A 116 -33.89 -13.64 -20.72
C ASN A 116 -34.49 -12.36 -20.09
N SER A 117 -35.48 -11.77 -20.77
CA SER A 117 -36.37 -10.73 -20.23
C SER A 117 -37.83 -11.14 -20.45
N ALA A 118 -38.31 -12.03 -19.59
CA ALA A 118 -39.67 -12.59 -19.47
C ALA A 118 -39.55 -13.82 -18.54
N GLU A 119 -40.33 -14.07 -17.48
CA GLU A 119 -41.40 -13.31 -16.82
C GLU A 119 -41.40 -13.68 -15.32
N ARG A 120 -41.66 -12.73 -14.40
CA ARG A 120 -42.42 -12.99 -13.15
C ARG A 120 -42.89 -11.69 -12.48
N SER A 121 -43.93 -11.09 -13.06
CA SER A 121 -44.81 -10.17 -12.33
C SER A 121 -45.91 -10.95 -11.60
N THR A 122 -46.60 -10.30 -10.65
CA THR A 122 -47.71 -10.83 -9.82
C THR A 122 -47.20 -11.79 -8.70
N THR A 123 -47.48 -11.57 -7.42
CA THR A 123 -48.70 -11.01 -6.80
C THR A 123 -48.51 -9.80 -5.88
N ARG A 124 -49.52 -8.93 -5.94
CA ARG A 124 -49.80 -7.78 -5.08
C ARG A 124 -50.53 -8.27 -3.82
N ASN A 125 -50.26 -7.68 -2.65
CA ASN A 125 -51.19 -7.74 -1.51
C ASN A 125 -51.09 -6.44 -0.68
N PRO A 126 -52.17 -5.62 -0.59
CA PRO A 126 -52.22 -4.42 0.25
C PRO A 126 -53.13 -4.60 1.47
N ALA A 127 -52.96 -3.71 2.46
CA ALA A 127 -53.83 -3.50 3.63
C ALA A 127 -53.80 -4.63 4.69
N GLU A 128 -54.00 -4.41 5.99
CA GLU A 128 -54.54 -3.28 6.76
C GLU A 128 -53.70 -2.99 8.04
N ARG A 129 -53.59 -1.73 8.50
CA ARG A 129 -54.20 -1.14 9.73
C ARG A 129 -53.73 -1.86 11.04
N SER A 130 -53.24 -1.19 12.10
CA SER A 130 -53.94 -0.13 12.83
C SER A 130 -53.11 0.48 13.99
N THR A 131 -53.10 1.81 14.10
CA THR A 131 -53.21 2.62 15.35
C THR A 131 -52.07 2.62 16.41
N GLY A 132 -51.68 3.83 16.87
CA GLY A 132 -50.79 4.09 18.03
C GLY A 132 -51.54 4.06 19.37
N PRO A 133 -51.27 4.93 20.39
CA PRO A 133 -50.40 6.13 20.44
C PRO A 133 -49.18 5.89 21.43
N ALA A 134 -48.53 6.80 22.17
CA ALA A 134 -48.68 8.24 22.47
C ALA A 134 -47.36 8.92 22.93
N ILE A 135 -47.32 10.25 22.81
CA ILE A 135 -46.79 11.29 23.73
C ILE A 135 -45.62 10.92 24.68
N GLY A 136 -44.49 11.63 24.52
CA GLY A 136 -43.35 11.59 25.44
C GLY A 136 -42.41 12.79 25.29
N VAL A 137 -42.94 14.01 25.31
CA VAL A 137 -42.13 15.24 25.23
C VAL A 137 -41.53 15.55 26.60
N ALA A 138 -40.20 15.45 26.72
CA ALA A 138 -39.43 15.98 27.84
C ALA A 138 -38.30 16.86 27.27
N GLY A 139 -38.43 18.17 27.44
CA GLY A 139 -37.40 19.13 27.02
C GLY A 139 -36.35 19.33 28.09
N THR A 140 -35.08 19.41 27.68
CA THR A 140 -34.00 19.93 28.53
C THR A 140 -33.06 20.79 27.70
N THR A 141 -33.15 22.09 27.93
CA THR A 141 -32.13 23.10 27.63
C THR A 141 -32.00 23.99 28.88
N PRO A 142 -30.95 24.81 28.98
CA PRO A 142 -29.55 24.56 28.64
C PRO A 142 -28.65 24.76 29.88
N ASP A 143 -27.38 24.33 29.83
CA ASP A 143 -26.35 25.02 30.62
C ASP A 143 -25.18 25.45 29.74
N HIS A 144 -24.98 26.76 29.68
CA HIS A 144 -23.87 27.40 29.00
C HIS A 144 -22.85 27.89 30.04
N THR A 145 -22.14 26.97 30.70
CA THR A 145 -20.95 27.34 31.47
C THR A 145 -19.81 27.74 30.51
N ARG A 146 -19.87 28.99 30.03
CA ARG A 146 -18.83 29.67 29.24
C ARG A 146 -17.59 29.88 30.12
N LYS A 147 -16.64 28.95 30.08
CA LYS A 147 -15.31 29.15 30.68
C LYS A 147 -14.48 30.12 29.83
N THR A 148 -14.09 31.24 30.42
CA THR A 148 -13.21 32.24 29.81
C THR A 148 -11.81 31.66 29.55
N PRO A 149 -11.20 31.88 28.36
CA PRO A 149 -9.79 31.57 28.15
C PRO A 149 -8.94 32.57 28.94
N SER A 150 -8.04 32.06 29.78
CA SER A 150 -7.04 32.88 30.47
C SER A 150 -6.01 33.40 29.46
N SER A 151 -5.68 34.69 29.53
CA SER A 151 -4.70 35.32 28.64
C SER A 151 -3.31 34.72 28.84
N VAL A 152 -2.77 34.09 27.78
CA VAL A 152 -1.37 33.64 27.73
C VAL A 152 -0.51 34.80 27.20
N PRO A 153 0.62 35.16 27.85
CA PRO A 153 1.46 36.26 27.40
C PRO A 153 2.14 35.94 26.06
N PHE A 154 2.02 36.87 25.12
CA PHE A 154 2.64 36.83 23.80
C PHE A 154 4.17 36.95 23.91
N GLN A 155 4.86 35.81 23.94
CA GLN A 155 6.33 35.78 23.86
C GLN A 155 6.76 36.02 22.41
N ARG A 156 7.50 37.10 22.16
CA ARG A 156 8.09 37.37 20.85
C ARG A 156 9.22 36.36 20.60
N PRO A 157 9.25 35.64 19.45
CA PRO A 157 10.44 34.91 19.07
C PRO A 157 11.55 35.91 18.73
N THR A 158 12.64 35.89 19.50
CA THR A 158 13.87 36.60 19.16
C THR A 158 14.57 35.83 18.04
N THR A 159 14.42 36.31 16.81
CA THR A 159 15.06 35.72 15.63
C THR A 159 16.58 35.90 15.69
N THR A 160 17.28 34.94 16.26
CA THR A 160 18.75 34.89 16.23
C THR A 160 19.21 34.57 14.80
N CYS A 161 19.45 35.61 14.02
CA CYS A 161 20.14 35.51 12.75
C CYS A 161 21.64 35.31 13.03
N GLY A 162 22.15 34.10 12.80
CA GLY A 162 23.52 33.71 13.15
C GLY A 162 24.03 32.57 12.29
N SER A 163 24.56 32.92 11.11
CA SER A 163 25.63 32.26 10.33
C SER A 163 25.85 30.75 10.56
N ARG A 164 25.85 29.89 9.54
CA ARG A 164 26.85 29.91 8.44
C ARG A 164 26.55 28.78 7.44
N CYS A 165 26.95 28.98 6.19
CA CYS A 165 26.72 28.06 5.09
C CYS A 165 27.58 26.77 5.16
N GLU A 166 26.93 25.61 5.16
CA GLU A 166 27.48 24.39 4.53
C GLU A 166 26.53 23.95 3.42
N HIS A 167 26.95 24.15 2.16
CA HIS A 167 26.17 23.80 0.97
C HIS A 167 26.36 22.32 0.57
N GLY A 168 26.59 21.44 1.53
CA GLY A 168 26.48 20.00 1.36
C GLY A 168 25.04 19.58 1.66
N ARG A 169 24.14 19.68 0.67
CA ARG A 169 22.75 19.20 0.82
C ARG A 169 22.74 17.66 0.79
N HIS A 170 23.24 17.05 1.85
CA HIS A 170 22.99 15.65 2.17
C HIS A 170 21.49 15.51 2.39
N THR A 171 20.79 15.02 1.37
CA THR A 171 19.41 14.57 1.50
C THR A 171 19.42 13.35 2.40
N HIS A 172 19.32 13.58 3.71
CA HIS A 172 19.06 12.50 4.66
C HIS A 172 17.81 11.77 4.19
N ALA A 173 17.93 10.46 3.96
CA ALA A 173 16.77 9.63 3.71
C ALA A 173 15.88 9.72 4.94
N THR A 174 14.65 10.20 4.77
CA THR A 174 13.71 10.32 5.88
C THR A 174 13.42 8.91 6.44
N PRO A 175 13.52 8.68 7.76
CA PRO A 175 13.36 7.35 8.36
C PRO A 175 12.06 6.65 7.96
N PRO A 176 12.06 5.31 7.77
CA PRO A 176 10.84 4.52 7.51
C PRO A 176 9.68 4.82 8.46
N ALA A 177 9.99 5.09 9.73
CA ALA A 177 9.01 5.43 10.76
C ALA A 177 8.24 6.72 10.47
N ASP A 178 8.90 7.76 9.97
CA ASP A 178 8.26 9.04 9.65
C ASP A 178 7.32 8.91 8.45
N VAL A 179 7.69 8.08 7.47
CA VAL A 179 6.85 7.78 6.29
C VAL A 179 5.64 6.96 6.69
N CYS A 180 5.84 5.90 7.48
CA CYS A 180 4.77 5.06 7.99
C CYS A 180 3.78 5.87 8.84
N SER A 181 4.30 6.74 9.72
CA SER A 181 3.51 7.68 10.53
C SER A 181 2.72 8.64 9.65
N THR A 182 3.36 9.27 8.66
CA THR A 182 2.71 10.18 7.71
C THR A 182 1.58 9.48 6.95
N ALA A 183 1.83 8.28 6.41
CA ALA A 183 0.84 7.51 5.66
C ALA A 183 -0.35 7.07 6.53
N LEU A 184 -0.10 6.60 7.75
CA LEU A 184 -1.16 6.16 8.66
C LEU A 184 -1.91 7.32 9.32
N SER A 185 -1.32 8.52 9.43
CA SER A 185 -1.96 9.69 10.05
C SER A 185 -3.32 10.07 9.44
N ALA A 186 -3.49 9.84 8.13
CA ALA A 186 -4.75 10.08 7.43
C ALA A 186 -5.82 8.98 7.67
N ILE A 187 -5.38 7.76 8.00
CA ILE A 187 -6.24 6.57 8.15
C ILE A 187 -6.69 6.39 9.61
N ILE A 188 -5.80 6.67 10.58
CA ILE A 188 -6.07 6.51 12.02
C ILE A 188 -7.41 7.17 12.46
N PRO A 189 -7.75 8.41 12.08
CA PRO A 189 -9.03 9.01 12.46
C PRO A 189 -10.25 8.23 11.95
N ALA A 190 -10.18 7.69 10.73
CA ALA A 190 -11.27 6.91 10.13
C ALA A 190 -11.43 5.54 10.82
N VAL A 191 -10.33 4.82 11.06
CA VAL A 191 -10.35 3.52 11.76
C VAL A 191 -10.93 3.66 13.16
N ARG A 192 -10.63 4.75 13.88
CA ARG A 192 -11.17 5.02 15.23
C ARG A 192 -12.69 5.27 15.27
N THR A 193 -13.34 5.49 14.13
CA THR A 193 -14.82 5.56 14.05
C THR A 193 -15.50 4.18 14.08
N ALA A 194 -14.74 3.09 13.86
CA ALA A 194 -15.22 1.72 13.86
C ALA A 194 -14.42 0.86 14.85
N PRO A 195 -14.79 0.83 16.15
CA PRO A 195 -14.08 0.05 17.16
C PRO A 195 -13.98 -1.45 16.80
N GLY A 196 -12.81 -2.04 17.05
CA GLY A 196 -12.52 -3.44 16.75
C GLY A 196 -12.04 -3.71 15.31
N THR A 197 -12.11 -2.73 14.39
CA THR A 197 -11.50 -2.85 13.06
C THR A 197 -10.02 -3.24 13.17
N GLY A 198 -9.66 -4.34 12.52
CA GLY A 198 -8.27 -4.78 12.40
C GLY A 198 -7.60 -4.15 11.18
N LEU A 199 -6.28 -4.06 11.20
CA LEU A 199 -5.48 -3.66 10.03
C LEU A 199 -4.53 -4.79 9.62
N ILE A 200 -4.36 -4.98 8.31
CA ILE A 200 -3.18 -5.62 7.74
C ILE A 200 -2.45 -4.57 6.90
N LEU A 201 -1.14 -4.48 7.07
CA LEU A 201 -0.29 -3.54 6.34
C LEU A 201 0.66 -4.32 5.43
N ALA A 202 0.78 -3.89 4.18
CA ALA A 202 1.67 -4.51 3.21
C ALA A 202 2.49 -3.47 2.44
N LEU A 203 3.83 -3.56 2.56
CA LEU A 203 4.78 -2.73 1.83
C LEU A 203 5.13 -3.40 0.50
N GLY A 204 4.57 -2.90 -0.60
CA GLY A 204 5.08 -3.17 -1.94
C GLY A 204 6.40 -2.43 -2.13
N ARG A 205 7.49 -3.14 -2.45
CA ARG A 205 8.78 -2.51 -2.79
C ARG A 205 9.59 -3.28 -3.84
N SER A 206 10.45 -2.53 -4.53
CA SER A 206 11.48 -3.04 -5.42
C SER A 206 12.71 -3.52 -4.63
N GLY A 207 13.74 -3.97 -5.36
CA GLY A 207 14.99 -4.47 -4.76
C GLY A 207 14.97 -5.97 -4.45
N PRO A 208 15.85 -6.44 -3.54
CA PRO A 208 16.03 -7.86 -3.29
C PRO A 208 14.80 -8.52 -2.63
N PRO A 209 14.62 -9.85 -2.80
CA PRO A 209 13.49 -10.59 -2.21
C PRO A 209 13.39 -10.48 -0.69
N ARG A 210 14.49 -10.18 0.00
CA ARG A 210 14.53 -9.83 1.42
C ARG A 210 15.54 -8.70 1.66
N TRP A 211 15.21 -7.78 2.56
CA TRP A 211 16.07 -6.67 2.99
C TRP A 211 15.88 -6.44 4.50
N PRO A 212 16.34 -7.37 5.36
CA PRO A 212 15.91 -7.47 6.76
C PRO A 212 15.98 -6.16 7.53
N ASP A 213 17.09 -5.41 7.44
CA ASP A 213 17.26 -4.17 8.20
C ASP A 213 16.20 -3.10 7.86
N LEU A 214 15.83 -2.96 6.58
CA LEU A 214 14.82 -2.00 6.12
C LEU A 214 13.40 -2.53 6.40
N ASP A 215 13.17 -3.81 6.13
CA ASP A 215 11.86 -4.45 6.31
C ASP A 215 11.45 -4.52 7.78
N ASP A 216 12.39 -4.83 8.68
CA ASP A 216 12.18 -4.86 10.12
C ASP A 216 11.99 -3.44 10.69
N GLN A 217 12.65 -2.42 10.13
CA GLN A 217 12.39 -1.02 10.50
C GLN A 217 10.96 -0.60 10.17
N TRP A 218 10.47 -0.94 8.97
CA TRP A 218 9.08 -0.70 8.58
C TRP A 218 8.09 -1.48 9.45
N ALA A 219 8.35 -2.76 9.73
CA ALA A 219 7.51 -3.57 10.60
C ALA A 219 7.44 -3.03 12.04
N LYS A 220 8.59 -2.64 12.62
CA LYS A 220 8.67 -2.02 13.96
C LYS A 220 7.92 -0.70 14.02
N ALA A 221 8.07 0.15 13.00
CA ALA A 221 7.33 1.41 12.92
C ALA A 221 5.82 1.17 12.87
N ALA A 222 5.36 0.29 11.99
CA ALA A 222 3.95 -0.07 11.85
C ALA A 222 3.35 -0.59 13.17
N ILE A 223 4.05 -1.51 13.85
CA ILE A 223 3.65 -2.04 15.16
C ILE A 223 3.54 -0.90 16.18
N ALA A 224 4.57 -0.07 16.32
CA ALA A 224 4.59 1.01 17.30
C ALA A 224 3.49 2.07 17.05
N ILE A 225 3.25 2.44 15.80
CA ILE A 225 2.21 3.41 15.42
C ILE A 225 0.81 2.85 15.70
N CYS A 226 0.54 1.59 15.31
CA CYS A 226 -0.75 0.96 15.59
C CYS A 226 -0.99 0.78 17.10
N GLN A 227 0.02 0.36 17.86
CA GLN A 227 -0.07 0.25 19.33
C GLN A 227 -0.34 1.61 19.99
N ALA A 228 0.39 2.67 19.59
CA ALA A 228 0.19 4.02 20.14
C ALA A 228 -1.19 4.62 19.79
N ALA A 229 -1.82 4.15 18.71
CA ALA A 229 -3.15 4.56 18.29
C ALA A 229 -4.30 3.69 18.83
N ASP A 230 -4.01 2.65 19.63
CA ASP A 230 -4.96 1.60 20.05
C ASP A 230 -5.67 0.92 18.86
N ILE A 231 -4.90 0.63 17.81
CA ILE A 231 -5.37 -0.05 16.60
C ILE A 231 -4.81 -1.47 16.53
N ARG A 232 -5.71 -2.43 16.30
CA ARG A 232 -5.38 -3.85 16.24
C ARG A 232 -4.73 -4.23 14.91
N LEU A 233 -3.40 -4.18 14.87
CA LEU A 233 -2.60 -4.70 13.75
C LEU A 233 -2.61 -6.24 13.77
N LEU A 234 -3.15 -6.85 12.71
CA LEU A 234 -3.18 -8.31 12.50
C LEU A 234 -1.89 -8.84 11.88
N GLY A 235 -1.22 -8.03 11.05
CA GLY A 235 0.07 -8.40 10.45
C GLY A 235 0.69 -7.27 9.63
N PHE A 236 2.01 -7.35 9.46
CA PHE A 236 2.79 -6.51 8.55
C PHE A 236 3.53 -7.41 7.55
N TYR A 237 3.44 -7.09 6.27
CA TYR A 237 4.00 -7.89 5.18
C TYR A 237 4.84 -7.05 4.23
N VAL A 238 5.79 -7.68 3.56
CA VAL A 238 6.57 -7.09 2.47
C VAL A 238 6.29 -7.87 1.20
N ALA A 239 5.90 -7.15 0.14
CA ALA A 239 5.60 -7.68 -1.17
C ALA A 239 6.66 -7.18 -2.16
N THR A 240 7.55 -8.08 -2.55
CA THR A 240 8.54 -7.86 -3.61
C THR A 240 8.06 -8.42 -4.94
N GLN A 241 8.82 -8.20 -6.00
CA GLN A 241 8.49 -8.71 -7.34
C GLN A 241 8.51 -10.25 -7.43
N THR A 242 9.16 -10.94 -6.48
CA THR A 242 9.30 -12.41 -6.50
C THR A 242 8.69 -13.13 -5.29
N ALA A 243 8.55 -12.45 -4.15
CA ALA A 243 8.09 -13.04 -2.90
C ALA A 243 7.22 -12.07 -2.07
N ILE A 244 6.26 -12.62 -1.35
CA ILE A 244 5.53 -11.96 -0.26
C ILE A 244 5.84 -12.72 1.03
N TYR A 245 6.17 -12.01 2.10
CA TYR A 245 6.46 -12.61 3.41
C TYR A 245 6.20 -11.59 4.53
N GLN A 246 6.05 -12.12 5.74
CA GLN A 246 6.04 -11.33 6.96
C GLN A 246 7.49 -11.17 7.45
N PRO A 247 8.02 -9.95 7.65
CA PRO A 247 9.30 -9.74 8.32
C PRO A 247 9.29 -10.34 9.71
N ALA A 248 10.46 -10.67 10.24
CA ALA A 248 10.56 -11.10 11.63
C ALA A 248 10.23 -9.88 12.50
N ALA A 249 9.02 -9.84 13.07
CA ALA A 249 8.76 -8.97 14.20
C ALA A 249 9.77 -9.36 15.27
N SER A 250 10.84 -8.56 15.40
CA SER A 250 11.98 -8.92 16.23
C SER A 250 11.45 -9.25 17.62
N GLU A 251 11.64 -10.50 18.06
CA GLU A 251 11.12 -10.93 19.35
C GLU A 251 11.57 -9.92 20.40
N PRO A 252 10.65 -9.47 21.29
CA PRO A 252 11.03 -8.56 22.35
C PRO A 252 12.12 -9.26 23.16
N LEU A 253 13.35 -8.74 23.06
CA LEU A 253 14.53 -9.32 23.68
C LEU A 253 14.21 -9.53 25.16
N ALA A 254 14.05 -10.79 25.56
CA ALA A 254 13.54 -11.13 26.87
C ALA A 254 14.46 -10.54 27.95
N ALA A 255 13.89 -9.66 28.77
CA ALA A 255 14.57 -8.90 29.81
C ALA A 255 14.61 -9.65 31.15
#